data_AF-A0A0E9X4M7-F1
#
_entry.id   AF-A0A0E9X4M7-F1
#
_cell.length_a   1.000
_cell.length_b   1.000
_cell.length_c   1.000
_cell.angle_alpha   90.00
_cell.angle_beta   90.00
_cell.angle_gamma   90.00
#
_symmetry.space_group_name_H-M   'P 1'
#
loop_
_entity.id
_entity.type
_entity.pdbx_description
1 polymer ?
#
loop_
_entity_poly.entity_id
_entity_poly.type
_entity_poly.pdbx_seq_one_letter_code
_entity_poly.pdbx_strand_id
1 'polypeptide(L)'
;MQLLPRLRYLNLKDNLLSSIPPEIPDSLDQLWLTGNRWNCDCNILPLKAYSLSRPQVVPRQVETLVVGEEPYMVVHVNNNITCSSPPSLAGIDLRDVSGKLFQNC
;
A
#
# COMPACT_ATOMS: atom_id res chain seq x y z
N MET A 1 -9.92 20.37 -3.93
CA MET A 1 -9.76 21.05 -2.62
C MET A 1 -9.32 19.99 -1.61
N GLN A 2 -8.12 20.11 -1.04
CA GLN A 2 -7.61 19.13 -0.06
C GLN A 2 -8.36 19.30 1.27
N LEU A 3 -9.24 18.34 1.61
CA LEU A 3 -10.07 18.41 2.83
C LEU A 3 -9.26 18.18 4.13
N LEU A 4 -8.06 17.61 4.03
CA LEU A 4 -7.23 17.25 5.18
C LEU A 4 -5.76 17.68 4.97
N PRO A 5 -5.45 18.99 4.98
CA PRO A 5 -4.12 19.51 4.62
C PRO A 5 -3.00 19.15 5.61
N ARG A 6 -3.35 18.65 6.80
CA ARG A 6 -2.38 18.24 7.85
C ARG A 6 -2.31 16.72 8.03
N LEU A 7 -3.01 15.94 7.21
CA LEU A 7 -2.95 14.48 7.32
C LEU A 7 -1.57 13.99 6.88
N ARG A 8 -0.85 13.37 7.82
CA ARG A 8 0.49 12.80 7.63
C ARG A 8 0.49 11.27 7.69
N TYR A 9 -0.36 10.69 8.52
CA TYR A 9 -0.42 9.24 8.76
C TYR A 9 -1.82 8.75 8.47
N LEU A 10 -1.93 7.75 7.60
CA LEU A 10 -3.20 7.12 7.28
C LEU A 10 -3.03 5.59 7.31
N ASN A 11 -3.82 4.94 8.15
CA ASN A 11 -3.84 3.49 8.25
C ASN A 11 -5.18 2.94 7.76
N LEU A 12 -5.15 2.20 6.66
CA LEU A 12 -6.30 1.54 6.03
C LEU A 12 -6.12 0.02 5.99
N LYS A 13 -5.26 -0.54 6.85
CA LYS A 13 -5.02 -1.99 6.90
C LYS A 13 -6.31 -2.77 7.16
N ASP A 14 -6.36 -4.02 6.71
CA ASP A 14 -7.41 -4.99 7.02
C ASP A 14 -8.83 -4.48 6.72
N ASN A 15 -8.96 -3.77 5.60
CA ASN A 15 -10.24 -3.28 5.06
C ASN A 15 -10.62 -4.04 3.79
N LEU A 16 -11.71 -3.62 3.16
CA LEU A 16 -12.26 -4.28 1.97
C LEU A 16 -12.00 -3.49 0.68
N LEU A 17 -10.96 -2.66 0.65
CA LEU A 17 -10.63 -1.84 -0.51
C LEU A 17 -10.18 -2.70 -1.67
N SER A 18 -10.67 -2.40 -2.87
CA SER A 18 -10.23 -3.03 -4.12
C SER A 18 -9.48 -2.08 -5.06
N SER A 19 -9.59 -0.78 -4.80
CA SER A 19 -8.94 0.32 -5.49
C SER A 19 -8.78 1.49 -4.53
N ILE A 20 -8.06 2.52 -4.96
CA ILE A 20 -7.95 3.80 -4.25
C ILE A 20 -8.41 4.92 -5.19
N PRO A 21 -8.77 6.10 -4.67
CA PRO A 21 -8.94 7.27 -5.52
C PRO A 21 -7.65 7.56 -6.31
N PRO A 22 -7.75 8.11 -7.54
CA PRO A 22 -6.59 8.50 -8.35
C PRO A 22 -5.68 9.51 -7.63
N GLU A 23 -6.26 10.32 -6.76
CA GLU A 23 -5.61 11.38 -6.02
C GLU A 23 -5.33 10.92 -4.59
N ILE A 24 -4.07 10.58 -4.31
CA ILE A 24 -3.59 10.36 -2.95
C ILE A 24 -3.03 11.68 -2.42
N PRO A 25 -3.37 12.09 -1.18
CA PRO A 25 -2.80 13.26 -0.55
C PRO A 25 -1.26 13.29 -0.58
N ASP A 26 -0.69 14.32 -1.23
CA ASP A 26 0.76 14.52 -1.28
C ASP A 26 1.40 14.81 0.07
N SER A 27 0.58 15.19 1.07
CA SER A 27 1.02 15.51 2.44
C SER A 27 1.32 14.29 3.30
N LEU A 28 0.96 13.08 2.85
CA LEU A 28 1.16 11.86 3.62
C LEU A 28 2.64 11.50 3.75
N ASP A 29 3.02 11.20 4.97
CA ASP A 29 4.32 10.65 5.36
C ASP A 29 4.25 9.12 5.49
N GLN A 30 3.09 8.56 5.87
CA GLN A 30 2.87 7.10 5.90
C GLN A 30 1.45 6.71 5.49
N LEU A 31 1.37 5.65 4.69
CA LEU A 31 0.14 5.03 4.22
C LEU A 31 0.22 3.50 4.33
N TRP A 32 -0.65 2.92 5.15
CA TRP A 32 -0.73 1.47 5.40
C TRP A 32 -1.95 0.85 4.70
N LEU A 33 -1.71 -0.17 3.87
CA LEU A 33 -2.66 -0.73 2.89
C LEU A 33 -2.76 -2.25 2.92
N THR A 34 -1.96 -2.92 3.76
CA THR A 34 -1.96 -4.39 3.86
C THR A 34 -3.34 -4.95 4.23
N GLY A 35 -3.63 -6.19 3.86
CA GLY A 35 -4.89 -6.86 4.23
C GLY A 35 -6.15 -6.38 3.50
N ASN A 36 -6.01 -5.64 2.39
CA ASN A 36 -7.12 -5.24 1.53
C ASN A 36 -7.32 -6.21 0.34
N ARG A 37 -8.44 -6.06 -0.38
CA ARG A 37 -8.85 -6.92 -1.52
C ARG A 37 -8.47 -6.30 -2.87
N TRP A 38 -7.20 -5.97 -3.06
CA TRP A 38 -6.71 -5.26 -4.25
C TRP A 38 -7.04 -6.01 -5.54
N ASN A 39 -7.78 -5.34 -6.43
CA ASN A 39 -8.06 -5.86 -7.76
C ASN A 39 -7.03 -5.29 -8.74
N CYS A 40 -6.05 -6.09 -9.10
CA CYS A 40 -4.91 -5.70 -9.92
C CYS A 40 -5.25 -5.72 -11.43
N ASP A 41 -6.26 -4.94 -11.80
CA ASP A 41 -6.62 -4.58 -13.19
C ASP A 41 -6.12 -3.17 -13.56
N CYS A 42 -6.57 -2.61 -14.68
CA CYS A 42 -6.14 -1.26 -15.11
C CYS A 42 -6.42 -0.15 -14.09
N ASN A 43 -7.44 -0.29 -13.24
CA ASN A 43 -7.79 0.74 -12.25
C ASN A 43 -6.81 0.79 -11.08
N ILE A 44 -5.95 -0.22 -10.91
CA ILE A 44 -4.93 -0.25 -9.85
C ILE A 44 -3.69 0.60 -10.19
N LEU A 45 -3.53 1.01 -11.45
CA LEU A 45 -2.33 1.69 -11.94
C LEU A 45 -1.95 2.95 -11.13
N PRO A 46 -2.88 3.83 -10.70
CA PRO A 46 -2.54 4.95 -9.85
C PRO A 46 -1.87 4.53 -8.54
N LEU A 47 -2.35 3.47 -7.89
CA LEU A 47 -1.75 2.94 -6.67
C LEU A 47 -0.35 2.37 -6.93
N LYS A 48 -0.21 1.63 -8.02
CA LYS A 48 1.09 1.07 -8.42
C LYS A 48 2.11 2.19 -8.65
N ALA A 49 1.76 3.18 -9.45
CA ALA A 49 2.61 4.32 -9.75
C ALA A 49 2.96 5.12 -8.48
N TYR A 50 1.98 5.37 -7.61
CA TYR A 50 2.20 6.08 -6.35
C TYR A 50 3.15 5.32 -5.42
N SER A 51 2.91 4.02 -5.19
CA SER A 51 3.72 3.22 -4.29
C SER A 51 5.17 3.02 -4.77
N LEU A 52 5.39 3.02 -6.09
CA LEU A 52 6.73 2.98 -6.69
C LEU A 52 7.44 4.35 -6.64
N SER A 53 6.71 5.45 -6.85
CA SER A 53 7.28 6.80 -6.83
C SER A 53 7.50 7.36 -5.43
N ARG A 54 6.75 6.86 -4.43
CA ARG A 54 6.83 7.29 -3.02
C ARG A 54 7.03 6.11 -2.06
N PRO A 55 8.14 5.35 -2.17
CA PRO A 55 8.41 4.21 -1.30
C PRO A 55 8.58 4.59 0.17
N GLN A 56 8.93 5.83 0.49
CA GLN A 56 8.97 6.35 1.86
C GLN A 56 7.58 6.51 2.49
N VAL A 57 6.55 6.77 1.66
CA VAL A 57 5.16 6.94 2.12
C VAL A 57 4.46 5.59 2.21
N VAL A 58 4.75 4.68 1.28
CA VAL A 58 4.21 3.31 1.27
C VAL A 58 5.36 2.30 1.36
N PRO A 59 6.12 2.28 2.48
CA PRO A 59 7.26 1.38 2.63
C PRO A 59 6.80 -0.06 2.59
N ARG A 60 7.58 -0.99 2.03
CA ARG A 60 7.26 -2.43 2.04
C ARG A 60 7.25 -3.02 3.44
N GLN A 61 8.15 -2.53 4.28
CA GLN A 61 8.39 -3.02 5.62
C GLN A 61 8.91 -1.87 6.46
N VAL A 62 8.50 -1.81 7.72
CA VAL A 62 9.14 -0.95 8.72
C VAL A 62 9.48 -1.76 9.96
N GLU A 63 10.51 -1.33 10.67
CA GLU A 63 10.84 -1.81 12.00
C GLU A 63 10.13 -0.95 13.04
N THR A 64 9.47 -1.58 14.00
CA THR A 64 8.88 -0.90 15.15
C THR A 64 9.32 -1.56 16.44
N LEU A 65 9.56 -0.74 17.46
CA LEU A 65 9.86 -1.21 18.80
C LEU A 65 8.55 -1.52 19.52
N VAL A 66 8.44 -2.72 20.10
CA VAL A 66 7.35 -3.05 21.01
C VAL A 66 7.74 -2.54 22.39
N VAL A 67 7.12 -1.44 22.81
CA VAL A 67 7.34 -0.85 24.13
C VAL A 67 6.33 -1.47 25.09
N GLY A 68 6.78 -2.30 26.05
CA GLY A 68 5.91 -2.89 27.06
C GLY A 68 6.36 -4.25 27.61
N GLU A 69 7.26 -4.95 26.92
CA GLU A 69 7.85 -6.21 27.37
C GLU A 69 9.37 -6.07 27.33
N GLU A 70 10.05 -6.31 28.46
CA GLU A 70 11.49 -6.53 28.45
C GLU A 70 11.74 -8.01 28.08
N PRO A 71 12.64 -8.30 27.13
CA PRO A 71 13.50 -7.38 26.38
C PRO A 71 12.75 -6.64 25.25
N TYR A 72 13.19 -5.42 24.94
CA TYR A 72 12.68 -4.68 23.78
C TYR A 72 12.79 -5.52 22.52
N MET A 73 11.65 -5.85 21.92
CA MET A 73 11.61 -6.58 20.66
C MET A 73 11.41 -5.61 19.50
N VAL A 74 12.29 -5.71 18.50
CA VAL A 74 12.09 -5.10 17.19
C VAL A 74 11.18 -6.05 16.41
N VAL A 75 10.00 -5.58 16.02
CA VAL A 75 9.11 -6.33 15.14
C VAL A 75 9.07 -5.65 13.78
N HIS A 76 9.04 -6.48 12.74
CA HIS A 76 8.90 -6.00 11.37
C HIS A 76 7.43 -6.00 10.96
N VAL A 77 6.93 -4.85 10.54
CA VAL A 77 5.56 -4.69 10.05
C VAL A 77 5.59 -4.55 8.53
N ASN A 78 4.95 -5.49 7.84
CA ASN A 78 4.86 -5.50 6.39
C ASN A 78 3.66 -4.68 5.90
N ASN A 79 3.82 -4.03 4.75
CA ASN A 79 2.80 -3.25 4.07
C ASN A 79 2.71 -3.69 2.60
N ASN A 80 2.55 -5.00 2.41
CA ASN A 80 2.43 -5.56 1.08
C ASN A 80 1.08 -5.18 0.46
N ILE A 81 1.11 -4.78 -0.82
CA ILE A 81 -0.10 -4.47 -1.58
C ILE A 81 -0.43 -5.73 -2.38
N THR A 82 -0.91 -6.75 -1.67
CA THR A 82 -1.11 -8.08 -2.26
C THR A 82 -2.36 -8.11 -3.15
N CYS A 83 -2.18 -8.45 -4.42
CA CYS A 83 -3.27 -8.66 -5.35
C CYS A 83 -4.17 -9.80 -4.86
N SER A 84 -5.47 -9.55 -4.80
CA SER A 84 -6.51 -10.55 -4.51
C SER A 84 -7.21 -11.04 -5.79
N SER A 85 -7.24 -10.20 -6.81
CA SER A 85 -7.72 -10.54 -8.15
C SER A 85 -6.88 -9.80 -9.21
N PRO A 86 -6.88 -10.23 -10.48
CA PRO A 86 -7.41 -11.50 -10.97
C PRO A 86 -6.66 -12.72 -10.40
N PRO A 87 -7.20 -13.96 -10.50
CA PRO A 87 -6.56 -15.16 -9.94
C PRO A 87 -5.12 -15.39 -10.43
N SER A 88 -4.79 -14.98 -11.65
CA SER A 88 -3.44 -15.08 -12.22
C SER A 88 -2.40 -14.22 -11.48
N LEU A 89 -2.83 -13.21 -10.73
CA LEU A 89 -1.97 -12.31 -9.96
C LEU A 89 -2.17 -12.46 -8.45
N ALA A 90 -3.08 -13.32 -8.02
CA ALA A 90 -3.40 -13.48 -6.60
C ALA A 90 -2.14 -13.86 -5.79
N GLY A 91 -1.91 -13.18 -4.68
CA GLY A 91 -0.75 -13.41 -3.80
C GLY A 91 0.52 -12.65 -4.19
N ILE A 92 0.56 -12.01 -5.37
CA ILE A 92 1.70 -11.21 -5.81
C ILE A 92 1.57 -9.78 -5.25
N ASP A 93 2.65 -9.19 -4.76
CA ASP A 93 2.66 -7.76 -4.42
C ASP A 93 2.55 -6.93 -5.71
N LEU A 94 1.61 -5.98 -5.75
CA LEU A 94 1.33 -5.12 -6.89
C LEU A 94 2.59 -4.47 -7.48
N ARG A 95 3.56 -4.11 -6.63
CA ARG A 95 4.82 -3.47 -7.05
C ARG A 95 5.73 -4.42 -7.82
N ASP A 96 5.54 -5.73 -7.69
CA ASP A 96 6.29 -6.78 -8.37
C ASP A 96 5.57 -7.31 -9.62
N VAL A 97 4.30 -6.95 -9.83
CA VAL A 97 3.56 -7.33 -11.05
C VAL A 97 4.22 -6.68 -12.27
N SER A 98 4.47 -7.46 -13.32
CA SER A 98 5.09 -6.95 -14.56
C SER A 98 4.26 -5.84 -15.21
N GLY A 99 4.90 -4.75 -15.62
CA GLY A 99 4.26 -3.67 -16.37
C GLY A 99 3.64 -4.13 -17.70
N LYS A 100 4.12 -5.24 -18.27
CA LYS A 100 3.58 -5.82 -19.51
C LYS A 100 2.11 -6.20 -19.42
N LEU A 101 1.65 -6.59 -18.23
CA LEU A 101 0.27 -6.98 -17.98
C LEU A 101 -0.69 -5.78 -17.98
N PHE A 102 -0.15 -4.55 -17.93
CA PHE A 102 -0.91 -3.31 -17.96
C PHE A 102 -0.67 -2.50 -19.24
N GLN A 103 -0.03 -3.06 -20.26
CA GLN A 103 0.31 -2.33 -21.51
C GLN A 103 -0.90 -1.92 -22.35
N ASN A 104 -2.05 -2.57 -22.14
CA ASN A 104 -3.31 -2.28 -22.84
C ASN A 104 -4.32 -1.55 -21.95
N CYS A 105 -3.81 -0.99 -20.85
CA CYS A 105 -4.43 0.11 -20.13
C CYS A 105 -3.88 1.41 -20.74
#